data_AF-A0A7Y7PQQ5-F1
#
_entry.id   AF-A0A7Y7PQQ5-F1
#
_cell.length_a   1.000
_cell.length_b   1.000
_cell.length_c   1.000
_cell.angle_alpha   90.00
_cell.angle_beta   90.00
_cell.angle_gamma   90.00
#
_symmetry.space_group_name_H-M   'P 1'
#
loop_
_entity.id
_entity.type
_entity.pdbx_description
1 polymer ?
#
loop_
_entity_poly.entity_id
_entity_poly.type
_entity_poly.pdbx_seq_one_letter_code
_entity_poly.pdbx_strand_id
1 'polypeptide(L)'
;MSKILYSACLLQVLAHATYAQTGADMLRKYQAAIGSFRTADYVVQRIDTFGNGQVWNNTGRVVLQRNPTSKLLGAAFLASRPDLAQSYFYDGTTGFELDDKAKTFILVKEPYEPSVLGSPAGQMLVEE
;
A
#
# COMPACT_ATOMS: atom_id res chain seq x y z
N MET A 1 7.23 42.82 -35.81
CA MET A 1 7.42 41.37 -35.58
C MET A 1 7.60 41.00 -34.10
N SER A 2 6.97 41.71 -33.14
CA SER A 2 7.25 41.53 -31.69
C SER A 2 6.01 41.21 -30.81
N LYS A 3 4.79 41.18 -31.38
CA LYS A 3 3.55 40.91 -30.60
C LYS A 3 3.12 39.44 -30.54
N ILE A 4 3.71 38.56 -31.35
CA ILE A 4 3.31 37.14 -31.43
C ILE A 4 4.08 36.27 -30.42
N LEU A 5 5.27 36.69 -29.97
CA LEU A 5 6.06 35.91 -29.00
C LEU A 5 5.54 35.99 -27.55
N TYR A 6 4.83 37.04 -27.16
CA TYR A 6 4.35 37.18 -25.77
C TYR A 6 3.10 36.33 -25.45
N SER A 7 2.25 36.04 -26.44
CA SER A 7 1.04 35.22 -26.22
C SER A 7 1.33 33.74 -26.04
N ALA A 8 2.39 33.20 -26.66
CA ALA A 8 2.74 31.78 -26.53
C ALA A 8 3.28 31.43 -25.13
N CYS A 9 4.04 32.35 -24.50
CA CYS A 9 4.57 32.15 -23.16
C CYS A 9 3.48 32.26 -22.08
N LEU A 10 2.50 33.16 -22.26
CA LEU A 10 1.37 33.28 -21.32
C LEU A 10 0.46 32.05 -21.32
N LEU A 11 0.22 31.42 -22.47
CA LEU A 11 -0.59 30.19 -22.55
C LEU A 11 0.10 28.99 -21.87
N GLN A 12 1.43 28.89 -21.95
CA GLN A 12 2.18 27.80 -21.32
C GLN A 12 2.20 27.94 -19.78
N VAL A 13 2.33 29.16 -19.25
CA VAL A 13 2.32 29.38 -17.79
C VAL A 13 0.94 29.08 -17.18
N LEU A 14 -0.14 29.42 -17.87
CA LEU A 14 -1.50 29.14 -17.41
C LEU A 14 -1.82 27.63 -17.38
N ALA A 15 -1.33 26.85 -18.35
CA ALA A 15 -1.51 25.40 -18.38
C ALA A 15 -0.75 24.70 -17.22
N HIS A 16 0.49 25.11 -16.92
CA HIS A 16 1.24 24.51 -15.80
C HIS A 16 0.62 24.84 -14.43
N ALA A 17 0.06 26.05 -14.28
CA ALA A 17 -0.63 26.44 -13.07
C ALA A 17 -1.92 25.62 -12.82
N THR A 18 -2.67 25.30 -13.88
CA THR A 18 -3.88 24.47 -13.74
C THR A 18 -3.57 23.02 -13.42
N TYR A 19 -2.51 22.41 -14.00
CA TYR A 19 -2.07 21.06 -13.62
C TYR A 19 -1.53 20.98 -12.18
N ALA A 20 -0.78 21.99 -11.73
CA ALA A 20 -0.30 22.05 -10.35
C ALA A 20 -1.45 22.21 -9.35
N GLN A 21 -2.48 22.99 -9.70
CA GLN A 21 -3.65 23.22 -8.85
C GLN A 21 -4.54 21.97 -8.75
N THR A 22 -4.76 21.25 -9.85
CA THR A 22 -5.53 19.99 -9.83
C THR A 22 -4.78 18.87 -9.09
N GLY A 23 -3.45 18.80 -9.24
CA GLY A 23 -2.61 17.85 -8.51
C GLY A 23 -2.60 18.11 -6.99
N ALA A 24 -2.43 19.37 -6.57
CA ALA A 24 -2.46 19.75 -5.17
C ALA A 24 -3.83 19.51 -4.51
N ASP A 25 -4.91 19.74 -5.24
CA ASP A 25 -6.28 19.46 -4.78
C ASP A 25 -6.54 17.96 -4.66
N MET A 26 -6.06 17.15 -5.61
CA MET A 26 -6.17 15.69 -5.56
C MET A 26 -5.38 15.12 -4.38
N LEU A 27 -4.15 15.61 -4.16
CA LEU A 27 -3.32 15.21 -3.03
C LEU A 27 -4.00 15.53 -1.69
N ARG A 28 -4.57 16.74 -1.55
CA ARG A 28 -5.33 17.11 -0.35
C ARG A 28 -6.52 16.19 -0.09
N LYS A 29 -7.29 15.89 -1.14
CA LYS A 29 -8.45 14.97 -1.03
C LYS A 29 -8.01 13.57 -0.62
N TYR A 30 -6.93 13.08 -1.22
CA TYR A 30 -6.33 11.80 -0.85
C TYR A 30 -5.89 11.79 0.61
N GLN A 31 -5.11 12.79 1.04
CA GLN A 31 -4.64 12.91 2.43
C GLN A 31 -5.79 13.04 3.45
N ALA A 32 -6.85 13.76 3.10
CA ALA A 32 -8.03 13.87 3.94
C ALA A 32 -8.77 12.52 4.06
N ALA A 33 -8.91 11.80 2.95
CA ALA A 33 -9.53 10.47 2.94
C ALA A 33 -8.72 9.46 3.75
N ILE A 34 -7.41 9.37 3.49
CA ILE A 34 -6.48 8.46 4.18
C ILE A 34 -6.37 8.79 5.68
N GLY A 35 -6.41 10.08 6.04
CA GLY A 35 -6.33 10.52 7.44
C GLY A 35 -7.59 10.22 8.25
N SER A 36 -8.76 10.13 7.59
CA SER A 36 -10.04 9.78 8.23
C SER A 36 -10.21 8.27 8.46
N PHE A 37 -9.42 7.48 7.77
CA PHE A 37 -9.51 6.03 7.77
C PHE A 37 -8.98 5.43 9.08
N ARG A 38 -9.73 4.47 9.63
CA ARG A 38 -9.36 3.75 10.87
C ARG A 38 -9.09 2.28 10.64
N THR A 39 -9.93 1.63 9.85
CA THR A 39 -9.85 0.19 9.61
C THR A 39 -10.31 -0.13 8.19
N ALA A 40 -9.57 -1.00 7.50
CA ALA A 40 -9.95 -1.59 6.22
C ALA A 40 -10.04 -3.09 6.43
N ASP A 41 -11.05 -3.67 5.80
CA ASP A 41 -11.16 -5.11 5.60
C ASP A 41 -11.37 -5.30 4.11
N TYR A 42 -10.42 -5.95 3.46
CA TYR A 42 -10.44 -6.11 2.02
C TYR A 42 -9.98 -7.48 1.60
N VAL A 43 -10.55 -7.94 0.48
CA VAL A 43 -10.06 -9.08 -0.28
C VAL A 43 -9.24 -8.53 -1.43
N VAL A 44 -8.04 -9.06 -1.62
CA VAL A 44 -7.11 -8.66 -2.68
C VAL A 44 -6.86 -9.84 -3.61
N GLN A 45 -6.80 -9.54 -4.91
CA GLN A 45 -6.21 -10.43 -5.90
C GLN A 45 -4.96 -9.74 -6.45
N ARG A 46 -3.79 -10.29 -6.13
CA ARG A 46 -2.50 -9.79 -6.59
C ARG A 46 -2.04 -10.61 -7.80
N ILE A 47 -1.85 -9.92 -8.92
CA ILE A 47 -1.34 -10.50 -10.15
C ILE A 47 0.00 -9.85 -10.46
N ASP A 48 1.10 -10.58 -10.25
CA ASP A 48 2.45 -10.14 -10.57
C ASP A 48 2.93 -10.80 -11.87
N THR A 49 3.31 -10.00 -12.87
CA THR A 49 3.90 -10.49 -14.12
C THR A 49 5.39 -10.19 -14.15
N PHE A 50 6.21 -11.23 -14.24
CA PHE A 50 7.66 -11.12 -14.23
C PHE A 50 8.24 -11.01 -15.65
N GLY A 51 9.45 -10.45 -15.77
CA GLY A 51 10.09 -10.23 -17.08
C GLY A 51 10.39 -11.50 -17.89
N ASN A 52 10.36 -12.67 -17.26
CA ASN A 52 10.47 -13.98 -17.90
C ASN A 52 9.11 -14.54 -18.40
N GLY A 53 8.02 -13.79 -18.26
CA GLY A 53 6.67 -14.21 -18.62
C GLY A 53 5.95 -15.05 -17.56
N GLN A 54 6.58 -15.32 -16.42
CA GLN A 54 5.92 -15.96 -15.29
C GLN A 54 4.83 -15.03 -14.73
N VAL A 55 3.69 -15.59 -14.34
CA VAL A 55 2.60 -14.86 -13.69
C VAL A 55 2.33 -15.50 -12.34
N TRP A 56 2.33 -14.70 -11.28
CA TRP A 56 1.76 -15.08 -9.99
C TRP A 56 0.37 -14.48 -9.89
N ASN A 57 -0.59 -15.27 -9.42
CA ASN A 57 -1.98 -14.86 -9.25
C ASN A 57 -2.47 -15.39 -7.91
N ASN A 58 -2.36 -14.55 -6.89
CA ASN A 58 -2.62 -14.89 -5.51
C ASN A 58 -3.84 -14.12 -5.01
N THR A 59 -4.71 -14.76 -4.24
CA THR A 59 -5.83 -14.09 -3.56
C THR A 59 -5.57 -14.10 -2.07
N GLY A 60 -6.02 -13.07 -1.35
CA GLY A 60 -5.89 -12.99 0.09
C GLY A 60 -6.89 -12.04 0.72
N ARG A 61 -6.91 -12.01 2.05
CA ARG A 61 -7.69 -11.07 2.83
C ARG A 61 -6.77 -10.33 3.78
N VAL A 62 -7.03 -9.03 3.95
CA VAL A 62 -6.31 -8.20 4.90
C VAL A 62 -7.29 -7.44 5.75
N VAL A 63 -7.04 -7.44 7.05
CA VAL A 63 -7.62 -6.49 8.00
C VAL A 63 -6.51 -5.57 8.44
N LEU A 64 -6.65 -4.28 8.18
CA LEU A 64 -5.66 -3.25 8.50
C LEU A 64 -6.29 -2.24 9.44
N GLN A 65 -5.59 -1.88 10.51
CA GLN A 65 -5.97 -0.84 11.45
C GLN A 65 -4.91 0.24 11.47
N ARG A 66 -5.30 1.48 11.15
CA ARG A 66 -4.40 2.63 11.17
C ARG A 66 -3.78 2.78 12.55
N ASN A 67 -2.46 2.83 12.58
CA ASN A 67 -1.66 3.04 13.77
C ASN A 67 -0.50 3.98 13.40
N PRO A 68 -0.66 5.30 13.61
CA PRO A 68 0.35 6.29 13.23
C PRO A 68 1.72 6.11 13.91
N THR A 69 1.77 5.34 15.00
CA THR A 69 3.01 5.01 15.72
C THR A 69 3.66 3.71 15.25
N SER A 70 2.99 2.99 14.36
CA SER A 70 3.51 1.78 13.74
C SER A 70 4.74 2.07 12.91
N LYS A 71 5.70 1.14 12.95
CA LYS A 71 6.91 1.20 12.11
C LYS A 71 6.69 0.65 10.70
N LEU A 72 5.57 -0.04 10.47
CA LEU A 72 5.23 -0.65 9.18
C LEU A 72 3.93 -0.09 8.67
N LEU A 73 3.96 0.47 7.45
CA LEU A 73 2.76 0.87 6.70
C LEU A 73 1.80 1.80 7.48
N GLY A 74 2.28 2.46 8.54
CA GLY A 74 1.44 3.25 9.45
C GLY A 74 0.25 2.48 10.04
N ALA A 75 0.36 1.15 10.21
CA ALA A 75 -0.76 0.30 10.60
C ALA A 75 -0.36 -0.96 11.40
N ALA A 76 -1.32 -1.48 12.16
CA ALA A 76 -1.36 -2.89 12.58
C ALA A 76 -2.21 -3.67 11.56
N PHE A 77 -1.93 -4.95 11.33
CA PHE A 77 -2.66 -5.72 10.32
C PHE A 77 -2.68 -7.22 10.60
N LEU A 78 -3.65 -7.89 9.99
CA LEU A 78 -3.71 -9.33 9.79
C LEU A 78 -3.86 -9.59 8.30
N ALA A 79 -2.93 -10.33 7.70
CA ALA A 79 -2.98 -10.72 6.30
C ALA A 79 -2.99 -12.25 6.18
N SER A 80 -3.85 -12.77 5.33
CA SER A 80 -3.99 -14.21 5.12
C SER A 80 -4.21 -14.56 3.65
N ARG A 81 -3.83 -15.78 3.31
CA ARG A 81 -4.05 -16.41 2.02
C ARG A 81 -4.88 -17.66 2.21
N PRO A 82 -5.98 -17.86 1.47
CA PRO A 82 -6.85 -19.03 1.65
C PRO A 82 -6.19 -20.33 1.16
N ASP A 83 -5.21 -20.24 0.26
CA ASP A 83 -4.48 -21.37 -0.28
C ASP A 83 -3.29 -21.82 0.58
N LEU A 84 -2.96 -21.07 1.63
CA LEU A 84 -1.89 -21.38 2.57
C LEU A 84 -2.43 -21.43 4.00
N ALA A 85 -1.90 -22.31 4.84
CA ALA A 85 -2.20 -22.31 6.27
C ALA A 85 -1.48 -21.16 7.03
N GLN A 86 -0.70 -20.35 6.31
CA GLN A 86 0.17 -19.33 6.85
C GLN A 86 -0.51 -17.96 6.75
N SER A 87 -0.58 -17.26 7.88
CA SER A 87 -1.01 -15.87 7.95
C SER A 87 0.01 -15.03 8.71
N TYR A 88 -0.08 -13.71 8.57
CA TYR A 88 0.81 -12.77 9.24
C TYR A 88 0.00 -11.78 10.04
N PHE A 89 0.24 -11.73 11.34
CA PHE A 89 -0.31 -10.73 12.22
C PHE A 89 0.79 -9.77 12.66
N TYR A 90 0.49 -8.48 12.65
CA TYR A 90 1.38 -7.43 13.12
C TYR A 90 0.58 -6.48 14.01
N ASP A 91 1.00 -6.33 15.27
CA ASP A 91 0.29 -5.54 16.27
C ASP A 91 0.65 -4.04 16.25
N GLY A 92 1.51 -3.62 15.32
CA GLY A 92 2.08 -2.27 15.28
C GLY A 92 3.49 -2.17 15.88
N THR A 93 3.99 -3.24 16.51
CA THR A 93 5.35 -3.34 17.05
C THR A 93 6.01 -4.66 16.68
N THR A 94 5.30 -5.77 16.83
CA THR A 94 5.80 -7.15 16.71
C THR A 94 5.05 -7.91 15.64
N GLY A 95 5.78 -8.67 14.84
CA GLY A 95 5.22 -9.56 13.83
C GLY A 95 5.05 -10.99 14.34
N PHE A 96 4.03 -11.66 13.84
CA PHE A 96 3.70 -13.04 14.15
C PHE A 96 3.38 -13.76 12.84
N GLU A 97 4.21 -14.72 12.48
CA GLU A 97 3.88 -15.68 11.43
C GLU A 97 3.10 -16.82 12.06
N LEU A 98 1.83 -16.94 11.68
CA LEU A 98 0.89 -17.91 12.23
C LEU A 98 0.81 -19.13 11.31
N ASP A 99 0.88 -20.33 11.86
CA ASP A 99 0.57 -21.58 11.17
C ASP A 99 -0.71 -22.17 11.76
N ASP A 100 -1.81 -22.00 11.04
CA ASP A 100 -3.13 -22.46 11.48
C ASP A 100 -3.28 -23.98 11.44
N LYS A 101 -2.44 -24.69 10.69
CA LYS A 101 -2.45 -26.15 10.61
C LYS A 101 -1.68 -26.75 11.79
N ALA A 102 -0.49 -26.25 12.06
CA ALA A 102 0.36 -26.70 13.16
C ALA A 102 -0.07 -26.13 14.53
N LYS A 103 -0.91 -25.08 14.55
CA LYS A 103 -1.31 -24.34 15.76
C LYS A 103 -0.11 -23.74 16.48
N THR A 104 0.84 -23.23 15.71
CA THR A 104 2.08 -22.61 16.20
C THR A 104 2.24 -21.20 15.63
N PHE A 105 3.11 -20.42 16.23
CA PHE A 105 3.52 -19.13 15.67
C PHE A 105 5.02 -18.91 15.82
N ILE A 106 5.58 -18.11 14.92
CA ILE A 106 6.95 -17.61 15.00
C ILE A 106 6.89 -16.11 15.29
N LEU A 107 7.66 -15.68 16.29
CA LEU A 107 7.80 -14.27 16.64
C LEU A 107 8.85 -13.62 15.72
N VAL A 108 8.43 -12.57 15.01
CA VAL A 108 9.31 -11.71 14.21
C VAL A 108 9.58 -10.45 15.03
N LYS A 109 10.72 -10.44 15.73
CA LYS A 109 11.10 -9.36 16.67
C LYS A 109 11.36 -8.01 15.99
N GLU A 110 11.86 -8.05 14.76
CA GLU A 110 12.20 -6.86 13.97
C GLU A 110 11.53 -6.99 12.60
N PRO A 111 10.20 -6.81 12.52
CA PRO A 111 9.51 -6.87 11.24
C PRO A 111 9.81 -5.57 10.47
N TYR A 112 10.19 -5.70 9.20
CA TYR A 112 10.58 -4.58 8.32
C TYR A 112 9.96 -4.75 6.93
N GLU A 113 9.62 -3.65 6.27
CA GLU A 113 8.82 -3.62 5.02
C GLU A 113 9.34 -4.59 3.94
N PRO A 114 10.63 -4.54 3.52
CA PRO A 114 11.14 -5.49 2.52
C PRO A 114 10.93 -6.96 2.87
N SER A 115 11.01 -7.35 4.15
CA SER A 115 10.82 -8.75 4.56
C SER A 115 9.35 -9.10 4.68
N VAL A 116 8.54 -8.23 5.28
CA VAL A 116 7.10 -8.47 5.47
C VAL A 116 6.44 -8.63 4.11
N LEU A 117 6.68 -7.71 3.17
CA LEU A 117 6.09 -7.73 1.83
C LEU A 117 6.59 -8.89 0.96
N GLY A 118 7.76 -9.46 1.29
CA GLY A 118 8.28 -10.67 0.65
C GLY A 118 7.59 -11.96 1.11
N SER A 119 6.99 -11.96 2.31
CA SER A 119 6.28 -13.13 2.84
C SER A 119 4.98 -13.42 2.08
N PRO A 120 4.50 -14.67 2.03
CA PRO A 120 3.28 -15.00 1.29
C PRO A 120 2.05 -14.18 1.72
N ALA A 121 1.91 -13.91 3.01
CA ALA A 121 0.83 -13.10 3.56
C ALA A 121 1.07 -11.60 3.37
N GLY A 122 2.29 -11.11 3.54
CA GLY A 122 2.59 -9.69 3.34
C GLY A 122 2.55 -9.26 1.87
N GLN A 123 2.66 -10.18 0.91
CA GLN A 123 2.34 -9.90 -0.50
C GLN A 123 0.90 -9.37 -0.68
N MET A 124 -0.01 -9.63 0.26
CA MET A 124 -1.41 -9.16 0.20
C MET A 124 -1.58 -7.72 0.73
N LEU A 125 -0.54 -7.18 1.37
CA LEU A 125 -0.53 -5.79 1.82
C LEU A 125 -0.36 -4.87 0.61
N VAL A 126 -1.08 -3.75 0.63
CA VAL A 126 -0.95 -2.68 -0.34
C VAL A 126 -0.27 -1.53 0.37
N GLU A 127 0.89 -1.11 -0.13
CA GLU A 127 1.55 0.10 0.34
C GLU A 127 0.71 1.33 -0.05
N GLU A 128 0.58 2.29 0.86
CA GLU A 128 -0.02 3.62 0.58
C GLU A 128 1.00 4.57 -0.05
#